data_AF-A0A7V2Y5A3-F1
#
_entry.id   AF-A0A7V2Y5A3-F1
#
_cell.length_a   1.000
_cell.length_b   1.000
_cell.length_c   1.000
_cell.angle_alpha   90.00
_cell.angle_beta   90.00
_cell.angle_gamma   90.00
#
_symmetry.space_group_name_H-M   'P 1'
#
loop_
_entity.id
_entity.type
_entity.pdbx_description
1 polymer ?
#
loop_
_entity_poly.entity_id
_entity_poly.type
_entity_poly.pdbx_seq_one_letter_code
_entity_poly.pdbx_strand_id
1 'polypeptide(L)'
;MAEQRADIESFLVIDEPVLLHLAVARHSGQRYRSVVRGWVKSRYIMLDRPRTENRYLHLERGEPCVVRFLTHGNACGFESTILDWDTRPHISYCLVAWPDNMELVTFRKHQRIELFIPCRLTVNGKECEVELRDLSINGCRISAPISVPNDEDIELSFTLPDGVPIAGLRAKVRNAHATNTGTFFGCEFQEGQEHFQSDLAFYVAASLERSGGDHKTPPRVLIVEQEQERITPLREAFTEKGWHVFATPSSVEALLRLRMIPPTAVLVNHAQSDVAGVQFLDLLKAARWVEAIPVFIYGSEAHATAGDSAVYLPPGMSPHDMCEAVTSRVRRAESGSPSSDAGGNIV
;
A
#
# COMPACT_ATOMS: atom_id res chain seq x y z
N MET A 1 15.16 -28.12 14.60
CA MET A 1 14.39 -27.33 13.63
C MET A 1 15.27 -27.18 12.41
N ALA A 2 14.94 -27.83 11.30
CA ALA A 2 15.79 -27.86 10.11
C ALA A 2 15.76 -26.48 9.43
N GLU A 3 16.93 -25.85 9.27
CA GLU A 3 17.09 -24.64 8.46
C GLU A 3 16.76 -24.99 7.00
N GLN A 4 15.59 -24.54 6.54
CA GLN A 4 15.24 -24.58 5.13
C GLN A 4 16.13 -23.55 4.41
N ARG A 5 17.24 -24.01 3.80
CA ARG A 5 18.05 -23.20 2.90
C ARG A 5 17.21 -22.81 1.69
N ALA A 6 16.78 -21.55 1.65
CA ALA A 6 16.07 -20.98 0.51
C ALA A 6 17.05 -20.74 -0.66
N ASP A 7 16.69 -21.15 -1.88
CA ASP A 7 17.50 -20.85 -3.07
C ASP A 7 17.40 -19.36 -3.39
N ILE A 8 18.47 -18.59 -3.16
CA ILE A 8 18.51 -17.14 -3.40
C ILE A 8 18.02 -16.76 -4.79
N GLU A 9 18.28 -17.60 -5.80
CA GLU A 9 17.91 -17.33 -7.18
C GLU A 9 16.40 -17.15 -7.36
N SER A 10 15.56 -17.89 -6.63
CA SER A 10 14.10 -17.76 -6.74
C SER A 10 13.55 -16.46 -6.12
N PHE A 11 14.39 -15.73 -5.39
CA PHE A 11 14.03 -14.50 -4.68
C PHE A 11 14.58 -13.23 -5.36
N LEU A 12 15.60 -13.37 -6.21
CA LEU A 12 16.16 -12.28 -6.99
C LEU A 12 15.26 -11.94 -8.18
N VAL A 13 14.96 -10.66 -8.32
CA VAL A 13 14.16 -10.12 -9.44
C VAL A 13 14.93 -8.93 -10.01
N ILE A 14 15.06 -8.90 -11.33
CA ILE A 14 15.71 -7.79 -12.03
C ILE A 14 14.89 -6.52 -11.80
N ASP A 15 15.57 -5.39 -11.63
CA ASP A 15 15.03 -4.06 -11.38
C ASP A 15 14.36 -3.84 -10.00
N GLU A 16 14.35 -4.84 -9.12
CA GLU A 16 13.91 -4.66 -7.73
C GLU A 16 14.95 -3.90 -6.88
N PRO A 17 14.51 -2.98 -6.01
CA PRO A 17 15.39 -2.24 -5.13
C PRO A 17 15.95 -3.12 -4.01
N VAL A 18 17.22 -2.90 -3.69
CA VAL A 18 17.91 -3.50 -2.56
C VAL A 18 18.52 -2.43 -1.67
N LEU A 19 18.78 -2.79 -0.42
CA LEU A 19 19.55 -2.02 0.54
C LEU A 19 20.91 -2.70 0.73
N LEU A 20 21.98 -1.97 0.42
CA LEU A 20 23.35 -2.37 0.66
C LEU A 20 23.84 -1.73 1.97
N HIS A 21 24.34 -2.57 2.88
CA HIS A 21 24.94 -2.16 4.14
C HIS A 21 26.41 -2.56 4.12
N LEU A 22 27.33 -1.62 4.31
CA LEU A 22 28.76 -1.92 4.36
C LEU A 22 29.22 -2.13 5.80
N ALA A 23 30.16 -3.06 6.04
CA ALA A 23 30.58 -3.43 7.40
C ALA A 23 31.34 -2.32 8.13
N VAL A 24 32.04 -1.43 7.41
CA VAL A 24 32.69 -0.24 8.01
C VAL A 24 31.63 0.72 8.60
N ALA A 25 30.36 0.58 8.21
CA ALA A 25 29.20 1.29 8.74
C ALA A 25 28.45 0.54 9.86
N ARG A 26 29.01 -0.51 10.49
CA ARG A 26 28.38 -1.19 11.65
C ARG A 26 28.11 -0.23 12.83
N HIS A 27 28.78 0.92 12.89
CA HIS A 27 28.50 1.99 13.85
C HIS A 27 27.69 3.17 13.31
N SER A 28 27.51 3.31 11.99
CA SER A 28 26.71 4.42 11.41
C SER A 28 25.30 4.01 10.97
N GLY A 29 25.01 2.70 10.85
CA GLY A 29 23.69 2.21 10.46
C GLY A 29 23.23 2.65 9.06
N GLN A 30 24.14 3.21 8.26
CA GLN A 30 23.80 3.84 6.98
C GLN A 30 23.51 2.78 5.92
N ARG A 31 22.36 2.95 5.24
CA ARG A 31 21.86 2.01 4.23
C ARG A 31 21.86 2.72 2.90
N TYR A 32 22.43 2.08 1.89
CA TYR A 32 22.50 2.65 0.54
C TYR A 32 21.54 1.91 -0.37
N ARG A 33 20.64 2.64 -1.02
CA ARG A 33 19.74 2.07 -2.01
C ARG A 33 20.54 1.68 -3.25
N SER A 34 20.22 0.52 -3.79
CA SER A 34 20.67 0.02 -5.09
C SER A 34 19.52 -0.74 -5.76
N VAL A 35 19.78 -1.36 -6.90
CA VAL A 35 18.82 -2.11 -7.74
C VAL A 35 19.52 -3.35 -8.29
N VAL A 36 18.85 -4.50 -8.29
CA VAL A 36 19.37 -5.72 -8.92
C VAL A 36 19.34 -5.56 -10.44
N ARG A 37 20.47 -5.76 -11.11
CA ARG A 37 20.57 -5.73 -12.59
C ARG A 37 20.78 -7.09 -13.23
N GLY A 38 21.16 -8.08 -12.44
CA GLY A 38 21.34 -9.46 -12.88
C GLY A 38 22.27 -10.22 -11.95
N TRP A 39 22.57 -11.46 -12.30
CA TRP A 39 23.48 -12.30 -11.53
C TRP A 39 24.08 -13.40 -12.39
N VAL A 40 25.14 -14.02 -11.87
CA VAL A 40 25.62 -15.31 -12.33
C VAL A 40 25.62 -16.22 -11.12
N LYS A 41 24.77 -17.25 -11.14
CA LYS A 41 24.58 -18.19 -10.02
C LYS A 41 25.93 -18.71 -9.52
N SER A 42 26.08 -18.74 -8.20
CA SER A 42 27.31 -19.17 -7.51
C SER A 42 28.56 -18.32 -7.81
N ARG A 43 28.42 -17.16 -8.44
CA ARG A 43 29.53 -16.23 -8.71
C ARG A 43 29.29 -14.86 -8.12
N TYR A 44 28.32 -14.12 -8.66
CA TYR A 44 28.06 -12.76 -8.22
C TYR A 44 26.62 -12.33 -8.48
N ILE A 45 26.21 -11.30 -7.75
CA ILE A 45 25.00 -10.53 -8.02
C ILE A 45 25.44 -9.13 -8.44
N MET A 46 24.88 -8.64 -9.55
CA MET A 46 25.17 -7.33 -10.12
C MET A 46 24.10 -6.34 -9.67
N LEU A 47 24.55 -5.24 -9.09
CA LEU A 47 23.74 -4.17 -8.56
C LEU A 47 24.10 -2.84 -9.21
N ASP A 48 23.19 -1.87 -9.19
CA ASP A 48 23.54 -0.47 -9.49
C ASP A 48 24.59 0.04 -8.49
N ARG A 49 25.51 0.87 -8.97
CA ARG A 49 26.48 1.52 -8.07
C ARG A 49 25.74 2.49 -7.14
N PRO A 50 25.76 2.29 -5.80
CA PRO A 50 25.03 3.17 -4.89
C PRO A 50 25.60 4.59 -4.92
N ARG A 51 24.74 5.59 -4.68
CA ARG A 51 25.10 7.02 -4.67
C ARG A 51 24.61 7.71 -3.39
N THR A 52 25.36 8.70 -2.94
CA THR A 52 24.98 9.64 -1.87
C THR A 52 25.09 11.06 -2.42
N GLU A 53 24.02 11.86 -2.38
CA GLU A 53 24.04 13.30 -2.72
C GLU A 53 24.86 13.62 -3.99
N ASN A 54 24.62 12.86 -5.08
CA ASN A 54 25.30 12.90 -6.38
C ASN A 54 26.68 12.24 -6.55
N ARG A 55 27.32 11.72 -5.50
CA ARG A 55 28.60 10.98 -5.63
C ARG A 55 28.39 9.48 -5.52
N TYR A 56 29.17 8.70 -6.27
CA TYR A 56 29.21 7.25 -6.07
C TYR A 56 29.80 6.95 -4.70
N LEU A 57 29.19 5.99 -4.00
CA LEU A 57 29.66 5.50 -2.72
C LEU A 57 31.08 4.96 -2.86
N HIS A 58 31.99 5.29 -1.95
CA HIS A 58 33.29 4.63 -1.94
C HIS A 58 33.12 3.15 -1.58
N LEU A 59 33.75 2.24 -2.33
CA LEU A 59 33.76 0.81 -2.01
C LEU A 59 35.19 0.30 -2.09
N GLU A 60 35.48 -0.71 -1.28
CA GLU A 60 36.73 -1.45 -1.32
C GLU A 60 36.50 -2.90 -1.73
N ARG A 61 37.46 -3.48 -2.46
CA ARG A 61 37.38 -4.89 -2.85
C ARG A 61 37.58 -5.76 -1.63
N GLY A 62 36.71 -6.74 -1.45
CA GLY A 62 36.68 -7.61 -0.27
C GLY A 62 35.95 -7.00 0.93
N GLU A 63 35.43 -5.77 0.81
CA GLU A 63 34.68 -5.14 1.89
C GLU A 63 33.43 -5.99 2.22
N PRO A 64 33.24 -6.42 3.48
CA PRO A 64 32.04 -7.17 3.85
C PRO A 64 30.80 -6.28 3.77
N CYS A 65 29.71 -6.85 3.30
CA CYS A 65 28.44 -6.16 3.14
C CYS A 65 27.26 -7.06 3.47
N VAL A 66 26.10 -6.44 3.70
CA VAL A 66 24.82 -7.14 3.82
C VAL A 66 23.87 -6.56 2.79
N VAL A 67 23.29 -7.43 1.96
CA VAL A 67 22.26 -7.06 0.99
C VAL A 67 20.92 -7.43 1.59
N ARG A 68 19.98 -6.49 1.59
CA ARG A 68 18.60 -6.70 2.05
C ARG A 68 17.61 -6.27 1.00
N PHE A 69 16.54 -7.03 0.82
CA PHE A 69 15.52 -6.74 -0.17
C PHE A 69 14.18 -7.31 0.26
N LEU A 70 13.12 -6.81 -0.35
CA LEU A 70 11.76 -7.31 -0.18
C LEU A 70 11.36 -8.04 -1.43
N THR A 71 10.81 -9.23 -1.28
CA THR A 71 10.30 -10.00 -2.42
C THR A 71 9.20 -10.92 -1.92
N HIS A 72 8.08 -10.97 -2.65
CA HIS A 72 6.91 -11.78 -2.29
C HIS A 72 6.46 -11.60 -0.82
N GLY A 73 6.55 -10.38 -0.28
CA GLY A 73 6.18 -10.07 1.11
C GLY A 73 7.20 -10.48 2.19
N ASN A 74 8.35 -11.04 1.83
CA ASN A 74 9.39 -11.47 2.75
C ASN A 74 10.55 -10.47 2.81
N ALA A 75 11.13 -10.26 4.01
CA ALA A 75 12.49 -9.73 4.08
C ALA A 75 13.46 -10.84 3.71
N CYS A 76 14.28 -10.56 2.73
CA CYS A 76 15.45 -11.37 2.44
C CYS A 76 16.68 -10.58 2.83
N GLY A 77 17.64 -11.25 3.45
CA GLY A 77 18.92 -10.67 3.82
C GLY A 77 20.04 -11.70 3.67
N PHE A 78 21.18 -11.29 3.14
CA PHE A 78 22.36 -12.16 3.13
C PHE A 78 23.64 -11.35 3.34
N GLU A 79 24.59 -11.96 4.03
CA GLU A 79 25.95 -11.44 4.10
C GLU A 79 26.68 -11.77 2.80
N SER A 80 27.52 -10.84 2.35
CA SER A 80 28.30 -10.94 1.11
C SER A 80 29.56 -10.05 1.20
N THR A 81 30.32 -9.95 0.13
CA THR A 81 31.52 -9.12 0.01
C THR A 81 31.53 -8.40 -1.32
N ILE A 82 32.03 -7.16 -1.36
CA ILE A 82 32.21 -6.43 -2.61
C ILE A 82 33.30 -7.10 -3.46
N LEU A 83 32.97 -7.50 -4.69
CA LEU A 83 33.91 -8.14 -5.61
C LEU A 83 34.53 -7.13 -6.58
N ASP A 84 33.71 -6.28 -7.19
CA ASP A 84 34.14 -5.35 -8.23
C ASP A 84 33.16 -4.21 -8.41
N TRP A 85 33.58 -3.10 -9.02
CA TRP A 85 32.69 -1.99 -9.33
C TRP A 85 33.22 -1.10 -10.45
N ASP A 86 32.31 -0.38 -11.10
CA ASP A 86 32.64 0.67 -12.07
C ASP A 86 31.88 1.96 -11.76
N THR A 87 32.50 3.09 -12.12
CA THR A 87 31.99 4.45 -11.90
C THR A 87 32.02 5.30 -13.17
N ARG A 88 32.38 4.71 -14.32
CA ARG A 88 32.43 5.40 -15.60
C ARG A 88 31.03 5.90 -15.99
N PRO A 89 30.95 7.06 -16.65
CA PRO A 89 29.70 7.51 -17.24
C PRO A 89 29.11 6.41 -18.13
N HIS A 90 27.81 6.14 -17.99
CA HIS A 90 27.05 5.11 -18.72
C HIS A 90 27.34 3.64 -18.35
N ILE A 91 28.38 3.36 -17.56
CA ILE A 91 28.69 2.02 -17.05
C ILE A 91 28.99 2.14 -15.56
N SER A 92 27.95 1.99 -14.73
CA SER A 92 28.10 1.99 -13.28
C SER A 92 27.43 0.77 -12.66
N TYR A 93 28.23 -0.04 -11.98
CA TYR A 93 27.78 -1.27 -11.34
C TYR A 93 28.56 -1.56 -10.07
N CYS A 94 27.99 -2.39 -9.22
CA CYS A 94 28.60 -3.00 -8.07
C CYS A 94 28.36 -4.51 -8.15
N LEU A 95 29.42 -5.32 -8.12
CA LEU A 95 29.32 -6.77 -8.00
C LEU A 95 29.52 -7.16 -6.54
N VAL A 96 28.59 -7.92 -6.00
CA VAL A 96 28.71 -8.56 -4.69
C VAL A 96 28.84 -10.07 -4.89
N ALA A 97 29.57 -10.73 -4.01
CA ALA A 97 29.74 -12.17 -4.05
C ALA A 97 28.39 -12.88 -3.95
N TRP A 98 28.26 -14.01 -4.67
CA TRP A 98 27.12 -14.88 -4.45
C TRP A 98 27.13 -15.38 -3.00
N PRO A 99 26.04 -15.23 -2.24
CA PRO A 99 26.03 -15.58 -0.82
C PRO A 99 26.02 -17.10 -0.61
N ASP A 100 26.69 -17.55 0.45
CA ASP A 100 26.66 -18.97 0.85
C ASP A 100 25.32 -19.36 1.49
N ASN A 101 24.67 -18.41 2.18
CA ASN A 101 23.38 -18.58 2.82
C ASN A 101 22.55 -17.30 2.72
N MET A 102 21.23 -17.43 2.78
CA MET A 102 20.30 -16.30 2.85
C MET A 102 19.34 -16.50 4.01
N GLU A 103 19.16 -15.44 4.78
CA GLU A 103 18.17 -15.36 5.83
C GLU A 103 16.84 -14.87 5.24
N LEU A 104 15.83 -15.71 5.39
CA LEU A 104 14.44 -15.34 5.16
C LEU A 104 13.84 -14.91 6.50
N VAL A 105 13.52 -13.62 6.64
CA VAL A 105 12.79 -13.11 7.79
C VAL A 105 11.37 -12.82 7.34
N THR A 106 10.47 -13.77 7.61
CA THR A 106 9.02 -13.49 7.62
C THR A 106 8.79 -12.46 8.72
N PHE A 107 8.41 -11.24 8.34
CA PHE A 107 8.62 -10.04 9.15
C PHE A 107 7.87 -9.99 10.49
N ARG A 108 7.00 -10.93 10.85
CA ARG A 108 6.03 -10.72 11.95
C ARG A 108 5.67 -12.02 12.67
N LYS A 109 5.75 -12.01 14.01
CA LYS A 109 5.23 -13.09 14.88
C LYS A 109 3.74 -13.35 14.65
N HIS A 110 3.00 -12.30 14.26
CA HIS A 110 1.58 -12.36 13.95
C HIS A 110 1.33 -11.71 12.59
N GLN A 111 0.51 -12.36 11.77
CA GLN A 111 0.06 -11.79 10.51
C GLN A 111 -0.75 -10.51 10.78
N ARG A 112 -0.71 -9.58 9.82
CA ARG A 112 -1.50 -8.36 9.86
C ARG A 112 -2.44 -8.35 8.68
N ILE A 113 -3.63 -7.81 8.91
CA ILE A 113 -4.61 -7.52 7.88
C ILE A 113 -4.60 -6.01 7.62
N GLU A 114 -4.74 -5.63 6.36
CA GLU A 114 -4.98 -4.23 5.99
C GLU A 114 -6.46 -3.90 6.15
N LEU A 115 -6.73 -2.71 6.67
CA LEU A 115 -8.08 -2.18 6.91
C LEU A 115 -8.01 -0.66 6.91
N PHE A 116 -9.16 -0.01 6.80
CA PHE A 116 -9.29 1.45 6.77
C PHE A 116 -10.45 1.85 7.68
N ILE A 117 -10.20 1.89 8.98
CA ILE A 117 -11.23 2.12 9.99
C ILE A 117 -11.00 3.48 10.65
N PRO A 118 -12.01 4.37 10.69
CA PRO A 118 -11.98 5.56 11.51
C PRO A 118 -11.73 5.20 12.98
N CYS A 119 -10.72 5.82 13.57
CA CYS A 119 -10.26 5.50 14.90
C CYS A 119 -10.01 6.80 15.67
N ARG A 120 -10.35 6.81 16.95
CA ARG A 120 -9.99 7.88 17.85
C ARG A 120 -8.68 7.56 18.53
N LEU A 121 -7.72 8.47 18.42
CA LEU A 121 -6.45 8.45 19.12
C LEU A 121 -6.51 9.42 20.30
N THR A 122 -6.18 8.96 21.49
CA THR A 122 -5.95 9.80 22.66
C THR A 122 -4.47 9.78 23.01
N VAL A 123 -3.85 10.96 23.04
CA VAL A 123 -2.44 11.15 23.40
C VAL A 123 -2.32 12.35 24.32
N ASN A 124 -1.66 12.20 25.48
CA ASN A 124 -1.56 13.26 26.50
C ASN A 124 -2.90 13.92 26.87
N GLY A 125 -3.97 13.11 26.96
CA GLY A 125 -5.32 13.57 27.26
C GLY A 125 -6.01 14.37 26.15
N LYS A 126 -5.41 14.47 24.96
CA LYS A 126 -6.00 15.09 23.78
C LYS A 126 -6.46 14.03 22.80
N GLU A 127 -7.69 14.18 22.31
CA GLU A 127 -8.27 13.30 21.31
C GLU A 127 -8.05 13.85 19.90
N CYS A 128 -7.78 12.97 18.95
CA CYS A 128 -7.83 13.28 17.53
C CYS A 128 -8.38 12.10 16.73
N GLU A 129 -9.06 12.43 15.63
CA GLU A 129 -9.52 11.44 14.66
C GLU A 129 -8.35 11.02 13.77
N VAL A 130 -8.16 9.72 13.67
CA VAL A 130 -7.10 9.06 12.91
C VAL A 130 -7.70 7.90 12.11
N GLU A 131 -6.89 7.27 11.27
CA GLU A 131 -7.31 6.07 10.57
C GLU A 131 -6.40 4.89 10.89
N LEU A 132 -7.00 3.76 11.25
CA LEU A 132 -6.35 2.47 11.39
C LEU A 132 -6.14 1.86 10.00
N ARG A 133 -4.88 1.55 9.66
CA ARG A 133 -4.41 1.16 8.32
C ARG A 133 -4.01 -0.31 8.21
N ASP A 134 -3.49 -0.87 9.30
CA ASP A 134 -3.27 -2.32 9.45
C ASP A 134 -3.50 -2.74 10.90
N LEU A 135 -3.86 -4.00 11.11
CA LEU A 135 -4.13 -4.59 12.41
C LEU A 135 -3.54 -5.99 12.51
N SER A 136 -2.97 -6.30 13.66
CA SER A 136 -2.51 -7.62 14.06
C SER A 136 -2.89 -7.88 15.52
N ILE A 137 -2.59 -9.08 16.02
CA ILE A 137 -2.88 -9.45 17.41
C ILE A 137 -2.18 -8.51 18.42
N ASN A 138 -0.97 -8.03 18.11
CA ASN A 138 -0.12 -7.30 19.07
C ASN A 138 0.17 -5.86 18.64
N GLY A 139 -0.46 -5.35 17.59
CA GLY A 139 -0.19 -4.00 17.14
C GLY A 139 -0.91 -3.64 15.87
N CYS A 140 -0.77 -2.38 15.49
CA CYS A 140 -1.44 -1.81 14.35
C CYS A 140 -0.58 -0.72 13.69
N ARG A 141 -1.08 -0.21 12.57
CA ARG A 141 -0.60 1.05 11.99
C ARG A 141 -1.75 2.03 11.93
N ILE A 142 -1.47 3.28 12.30
CA ILE A 142 -2.41 4.39 12.16
C ILE A 142 -1.80 5.50 11.30
N SER A 143 -2.66 6.30 10.67
CA SER A 143 -2.28 7.56 10.04
C SER A 143 -2.98 8.71 10.75
N ALA A 144 -2.21 9.73 11.17
CA ALA A 144 -2.77 10.92 11.82
C ALA A 144 -2.26 12.21 11.15
N PRO A 145 -3.01 13.31 11.26
CA PRO A 145 -2.56 14.64 10.82
C PRO A 145 -1.54 15.28 11.79
N ILE A 146 -1.31 14.66 12.95
CA ILE A 146 -0.36 15.12 13.96
C ILE A 146 0.93 14.29 13.93
N SER A 147 1.98 14.80 14.58
CA SER A 147 3.19 14.02 14.86
C SER A 147 3.17 13.59 16.32
N VAL A 148 3.41 12.30 16.56
CA VAL A 148 3.53 11.70 17.88
C VAL A 148 4.94 11.11 17.97
N PRO A 149 5.72 11.44 19.02
CA PRO A 149 7.06 10.90 19.21
C PRO A 149 7.07 9.37 19.30
N ASN A 150 8.21 8.77 19.01
CA ASN A 150 8.44 7.37 19.34
C ASN A 150 8.40 7.17 20.86
N ASP A 151 8.02 5.96 21.26
CA ASP A 151 7.85 5.49 22.64
C ASP A 151 6.77 6.18 23.46
N GLU A 152 5.97 7.07 22.84
CA GLU A 152 4.81 7.69 23.45
C GLU A 152 3.69 6.67 23.68
N ASP A 153 3.07 6.74 24.85
CA ASP A 153 1.88 5.96 25.18
C ASP A 153 0.62 6.63 24.61
N ILE A 154 -0.19 5.83 23.95
CA ILE A 154 -1.41 6.25 23.28
C ILE A 154 -2.56 5.32 23.63
N GLU A 155 -3.77 5.81 23.43
CA GLU A 155 -4.99 5.03 23.58
C GLU A 155 -5.81 5.11 22.29
N LEU A 156 -6.31 3.96 21.83
CA LEU A 156 -7.07 3.82 20.59
C LEU A 156 -8.49 3.37 20.90
N SER A 157 -9.46 4.00 20.25
CA SER A 157 -10.85 3.54 20.25
C SER A 157 -11.38 3.45 18.83
N PHE A 158 -11.99 2.32 18.46
CA PHE A 158 -12.54 2.06 17.13
C PHE A 158 -13.58 0.94 17.19
N THR A 159 -14.28 0.68 16.09
CA THR A 159 -15.18 -0.48 15.97
C THR A 159 -14.66 -1.37 14.85
N LEU A 160 -14.47 -2.66 15.14
CA LEU A 160 -14.10 -3.64 14.13
C LEU A 160 -15.21 -3.79 13.08
N PRO A 161 -14.91 -4.22 11.84
CA PRO A 161 -15.90 -4.33 10.77
C PRO A 161 -17.00 -5.35 11.03
N ASP A 162 -16.80 -6.30 11.95
CA ASP A 162 -17.82 -7.22 12.44
C ASP A 162 -18.74 -6.59 13.52
N GLY A 163 -18.53 -5.32 13.86
CA GLY A 163 -19.32 -4.55 14.81
C GLY A 163 -18.78 -4.57 16.24
N VAL A 164 -17.68 -5.27 16.52
CA VAL A 164 -17.12 -5.36 17.88
C VAL A 164 -16.43 -4.04 18.27
N PRO A 165 -16.87 -3.35 19.34
CA PRO A 165 -16.25 -2.11 19.78
C PRO A 165 -14.95 -2.38 20.56
N ILE A 166 -13.89 -1.66 20.22
CA ILE A 166 -12.62 -1.63 20.94
C ILE A 166 -12.48 -0.23 21.52
N ALA A 167 -12.62 -0.08 22.84
CA ALA A 167 -12.60 1.21 23.51
C ALA A 167 -11.47 1.27 24.54
N GLY A 168 -10.51 2.16 24.35
CA GLY A 168 -9.43 2.37 25.29
C GLY A 168 -8.26 1.39 25.17
N LEU A 169 -7.99 0.88 23.96
CA LEU A 169 -6.85 0.00 23.70
C LEU A 169 -5.54 0.79 23.83
N ARG A 170 -4.77 0.49 24.87
CA ARG A 170 -3.48 1.15 25.12
C ARG A 170 -2.38 0.56 24.24
N ALA A 171 -1.59 1.43 23.64
CA ALA A 171 -0.49 1.07 22.77
C ALA A 171 0.69 2.03 22.94
N LYS A 172 1.87 1.61 22.48
CA LYS A 172 3.08 2.42 22.43
C LYS A 172 3.49 2.67 20.98
N VAL A 173 3.82 3.91 20.63
CA VAL A 173 4.35 4.25 19.30
C VAL A 173 5.76 3.68 19.18
N ARG A 174 6.02 2.85 18.17
CA ARG A 174 7.34 2.23 17.93
C ARG A 174 8.10 2.84 16.78
N ASN A 175 7.39 3.30 15.76
CA ASN A 175 7.98 4.06 14.67
C ASN A 175 7.01 5.12 14.16
N ALA A 176 7.54 6.31 13.91
CA ALA A 176 6.85 7.40 13.25
C ALA A 176 7.52 7.67 11.89
N HIS A 177 6.73 7.69 10.83
CA HIS A 177 7.17 8.04 9.48
C HIS A 177 6.34 9.23 8.99
N ALA A 178 6.99 10.39 8.92
CA ALA A 178 6.39 11.58 8.32
C ALA A 178 6.20 11.36 6.81
N THR A 179 5.06 11.81 6.32
CA THR A 179 4.71 11.83 4.90
C THR A 179 4.13 13.18 4.54
N ASN A 180 3.91 13.44 3.25
CA ASN A 180 3.39 14.74 2.78
C ASN A 180 1.95 15.02 3.24
N THR A 181 1.20 14.00 3.69
CA THR A 181 -0.23 14.08 4.06
C THR A 181 -0.50 13.78 5.53
N GLY A 182 0.55 13.61 6.35
CA GLY A 182 0.44 13.28 7.76
C GLY A 182 1.57 12.36 8.23
N THR A 183 1.41 11.77 9.40
CA THR A 183 2.39 10.84 9.99
C THR A 183 1.78 9.46 10.11
N PHE A 184 2.52 8.45 9.66
CA PHE A 184 2.20 7.05 9.95
C PHE A 184 2.88 6.63 11.23
N PHE A 185 2.13 5.99 12.12
CA PHE A 185 2.66 5.39 13.34
C PHE A 185 2.46 3.88 13.29
N GLY A 186 3.52 3.12 13.53
CA GLY A 186 3.37 1.73 13.97
C GLY A 186 3.28 1.69 15.48
N CYS A 187 2.24 1.03 15.98
CA CYS A 187 1.90 0.96 17.39
C CYS A 187 1.95 -0.49 17.85
N GLU A 188 2.48 -0.71 19.05
CA GLU A 188 2.50 -2.01 19.73
C GLU A 188 1.55 -1.97 20.92
N PHE A 189 0.66 -2.96 21.05
CA PHE A 189 -0.30 -3.01 22.14
C PHE A 189 0.40 -3.35 23.46
N GLN A 190 -0.01 -2.65 24.52
CA GLN A 190 0.52 -2.92 25.86
C GLN A 190 -0.03 -4.25 26.40
N GLU A 191 0.77 -4.92 27.24
CA GLU A 191 0.39 -6.15 27.95
C GLU A 191 -0.76 -5.91 28.96
N GLY A 192 -1.42 -6.98 29.40
CA GLY A 192 -2.51 -6.91 30.40
C GLY A 192 -3.88 -6.50 29.83
N GLN A 193 -4.06 -6.59 28.51
CA GLN A 193 -5.28 -6.24 27.79
C GLN A 193 -5.89 -7.45 27.06
N GLU A 194 -5.98 -8.59 27.75
CA GLU A 194 -6.28 -9.92 27.19
C GLU A 194 -7.62 -10.00 26.45
N HIS A 195 -8.65 -9.30 26.94
CA HIS A 195 -9.95 -9.18 26.27
C HIS A 195 -9.82 -8.61 24.85
N PHE A 196 -9.17 -7.44 24.68
CA PHE A 196 -8.90 -6.89 23.35
C PHE A 196 -8.03 -7.83 22.52
N GLN A 197 -6.99 -8.43 23.08
CA GLN A 197 -6.15 -9.37 22.33
C GLN A 197 -6.96 -10.56 21.79
N SER A 198 -7.94 -11.05 22.55
CA SER A 198 -8.83 -12.15 22.13
C SER A 198 -9.74 -11.73 20.98
N ASP A 199 -10.39 -10.56 21.08
CA ASP A 199 -11.26 -10.02 20.04
C ASP A 199 -10.47 -9.74 18.74
N LEU A 200 -9.29 -9.14 18.87
CA LEU A 200 -8.41 -8.85 17.76
C LEU A 200 -7.83 -10.13 17.15
N ALA A 201 -7.45 -11.11 17.97
CA ALA A 201 -6.99 -12.42 17.49
C ALA A 201 -8.07 -13.15 16.70
N PHE A 202 -9.30 -13.17 17.21
CA PHE A 202 -10.44 -13.77 16.53
C PHE A 202 -10.71 -13.07 15.20
N TYR A 203 -10.79 -11.73 15.20
CA TYR A 203 -11.04 -10.97 13.99
C TYR A 203 -9.93 -11.13 12.93
N VAL A 204 -8.67 -11.09 13.36
CA VAL A 204 -7.51 -11.29 12.47
C VAL A 204 -7.51 -12.71 11.92
N ALA A 205 -7.71 -13.74 12.74
CA ALA A 205 -7.77 -15.13 12.29
C ALA A 205 -8.92 -15.36 11.30
N ALA A 206 -10.14 -14.92 11.63
CA ALA A 206 -11.30 -15.03 10.74
C ALA A 206 -11.10 -14.26 9.43
N SER A 207 -10.43 -13.11 9.47
CA SER A 207 -10.12 -12.34 8.27
C SER A 207 -9.06 -13.01 7.40
N LEU A 208 -8.05 -13.63 8.00
CA LEU A 208 -7.02 -14.38 7.28
C LEU A 208 -7.56 -15.68 6.68
N GLU A 209 -8.46 -16.38 7.38
CA GLU A 209 -9.16 -17.56 6.85
C GLU A 209 -10.04 -17.19 5.64
N ARG A 210 -10.73 -16.06 5.70
CA ARG A 210 -11.47 -15.50 4.56
C ARG A 210 -10.55 -15.09 3.40
N SER A 211 -9.33 -14.61 3.70
CA SER A 211 -8.31 -14.27 2.71
C SER A 211 -7.54 -15.48 2.15
N GLY A 212 -7.59 -16.64 2.82
CA GLY A 212 -6.95 -17.89 2.39
C GLY A 212 -7.57 -18.54 1.15
N GLY A 213 -8.72 -18.03 0.69
CA GLY A 213 -9.24 -18.21 -0.65
C GLY A 213 -9.05 -16.93 -1.47
N ASP A 214 -7.89 -16.79 -2.10
CA ASP A 214 -7.62 -15.89 -3.23
C ASP A 214 -8.31 -14.49 -3.21
N HIS A 215 -8.18 -13.63 -2.19
CA HIS A 215 -8.70 -12.25 -2.31
C HIS A 215 -7.90 -11.14 -1.61
N LYS A 216 -7.58 -10.12 -2.42
CA LYS A 216 -7.08 -8.78 -2.10
C LYS A 216 -8.00 -8.07 -1.09
N THR A 217 -7.47 -7.04 -0.43
CA THR A 217 -8.24 -6.10 0.39
C THR A 217 -9.57 -5.71 -0.27
N PRO A 218 -10.68 -5.62 0.49
CA PRO A 218 -11.98 -5.28 -0.06
C PRO A 218 -11.92 -3.94 -0.79
N PRO A 219 -12.37 -3.87 -2.05
CA PRO A 219 -12.21 -2.70 -2.90
C PRO A 219 -12.97 -1.49 -2.33
N ARG A 220 -12.42 -0.29 -2.50
CA ARG A 220 -12.95 0.95 -1.92
C ARG A 220 -13.57 1.82 -3.00
N VAL A 221 -14.77 2.32 -2.77
CA VAL A 221 -15.43 3.28 -3.66
C VAL A 221 -15.65 4.60 -2.92
N LEU A 222 -15.29 5.71 -3.57
CA LEU A 222 -15.71 7.05 -3.16
C LEU A 222 -16.89 7.48 -4.03
N ILE A 223 -18.02 7.77 -3.39
CA ILE A 223 -19.25 8.26 -4.02
C ILE A 223 -19.36 9.77 -3.76
N VAL A 224 -19.47 10.55 -4.83
CA VAL A 224 -19.70 11.99 -4.80
C VAL A 224 -21.13 12.24 -5.28
N GLU A 225 -22.03 12.48 -4.33
CA GLU A 225 -23.46 12.62 -4.55
C GLU A 225 -24.05 13.55 -3.49
N GLN A 226 -24.64 14.66 -3.93
CA GLN A 226 -25.17 15.72 -3.08
C GLN A 226 -26.55 15.37 -2.50
N GLU A 227 -27.31 14.51 -3.16
CA GLU A 227 -28.63 14.07 -2.73
C GLU A 227 -28.56 12.82 -1.86
N GLN A 228 -28.82 12.98 -0.56
CA GLN A 228 -28.74 11.90 0.43
C GLN A 228 -29.60 10.67 0.07
N GLU A 229 -30.76 10.88 -0.56
CA GLU A 229 -31.69 9.81 -0.96
C GLU A 229 -31.08 8.85 -2.00
N ARG A 230 -30.10 9.31 -2.80
CA ARG A 230 -29.39 8.48 -3.78
C ARG A 230 -28.19 7.77 -3.19
N ILE A 231 -27.58 8.29 -2.12
CA ILE A 231 -26.43 7.68 -1.46
C ILE A 231 -26.80 6.34 -0.84
N THR A 232 -27.94 6.26 -0.16
CA THR A 232 -28.37 5.06 0.59
C THR A 232 -28.41 3.80 -0.28
N PRO A 233 -29.16 3.76 -1.40
CA PRO A 233 -29.23 2.56 -2.22
C PRO A 233 -27.91 2.24 -2.96
N LEU A 234 -27.09 3.25 -3.27
CA LEU A 234 -25.73 3.01 -3.78
C LEU A 234 -24.85 2.36 -2.72
N ARG A 235 -24.90 2.86 -1.49
CA ARG A 235 -24.13 2.29 -0.38
C ARG A 235 -24.51 0.83 -0.14
N GLU A 236 -25.80 0.52 -0.14
CA GLU A 236 -26.29 -0.86 0.00
C GLU A 236 -25.74 -1.76 -1.11
N ALA A 237 -25.92 -1.37 -2.37
CA ALA A 237 -25.47 -2.16 -3.53
C ALA A 237 -23.95 -2.46 -3.50
N PHE A 238 -23.13 -1.47 -3.15
CA PHE A 238 -21.68 -1.65 -3.08
C PHE A 238 -21.25 -2.47 -1.85
N THR A 239 -21.84 -2.23 -0.68
CA THR A 239 -21.54 -3.00 0.53
C THR A 239 -21.90 -4.48 0.36
N GLU A 240 -23.04 -4.80 -0.26
CA GLU A 240 -23.44 -6.19 -0.57
C GLU A 240 -22.40 -6.93 -1.44
N LYS A 241 -21.69 -6.19 -2.31
CA LYS A 241 -20.62 -6.72 -3.17
C LYS A 241 -19.25 -6.74 -2.49
N GLY A 242 -19.18 -6.45 -1.19
CA GLY A 242 -17.96 -6.46 -0.40
C GLY A 242 -17.08 -5.22 -0.59
N TRP A 243 -17.64 -4.10 -1.05
CA TRP A 243 -16.92 -2.84 -1.14
C TRP A 243 -16.99 -2.04 0.15
N HIS A 244 -15.92 -1.31 0.47
CA HIS A 244 -15.98 -0.22 1.45
C HIS A 244 -16.42 1.08 0.78
N VAL A 245 -17.52 1.65 1.28
CA VAL A 245 -18.17 2.83 0.69
C VAL A 245 -17.90 4.08 1.51
N PHE A 246 -17.19 5.03 0.89
CA PHE A 246 -17.09 6.41 1.35
C PHE A 246 -18.05 7.25 0.52
N ALA A 247 -18.85 8.10 1.15
CA ALA A 247 -19.72 9.01 0.42
C ALA A 247 -19.51 10.45 0.91
N THR A 248 -19.63 11.40 0.00
CA THR A 248 -19.54 12.84 0.30
C THR A 248 -20.52 13.61 -0.60
N PRO A 249 -21.22 14.63 -0.06
CA PRO A 249 -22.10 15.48 -0.84
C PRO A 249 -21.41 16.63 -1.57
N SER A 250 -20.09 16.80 -1.38
CA SER A 250 -19.31 17.86 -2.02
C SER A 250 -18.14 17.29 -2.80
N SER A 251 -17.98 17.82 -4.02
CA SER A 251 -16.84 17.55 -4.91
C SER A 251 -15.54 18.09 -4.35
N VAL A 252 -15.56 19.26 -3.70
CA VAL A 252 -14.37 19.82 -3.03
C VAL A 252 -13.92 18.91 -1.89
N GLU A 253 -14.85 18.45 -1.05
CA GLU A 253 -14.56 17.49 0.02
C GLU A 253 -14.07 16.15 -0.55
N ALA A 254 -14.58 15.72 -1.70
CA ALA A 254 -14.08 14.54 -2.40
C ALA A 254 -12.60 14.68 -2.78
N LEU A 255 -12.16 15.83 -3.31
CA LEU A 255 -10.75 16.07 -3.63
C LEU A 255 -9.83 15.99 -2.40
N LEU A 256 -10.30 16.50 -1.25
CA LEU A 256 -9.55 16.39 0.01
C LEU A 256 -9.44 14.93 0.45
N ARG A 257 -10.53 14.16 0.38
CA ARG A 257 -10.56 12.73 0.76
C ARG A 257 -9.72 11.85 -0.14
N LEU A 258 -9.68 12.11 -1.44
CA LEU A 258 -8.86 11.37 -2.39
C LEU A 258 -7.37 11.42 -2.04
N ARG A 259 -6.90 12.50 -1.38
CA ARG A 259 -5.51 12.64 -0.91
C ARG A 259 -5.25 11.89 0.40
N MET A 260 -6.29 11.63 1.18
CA MET A 260 -6.21 10.99 2.51
C MET A 260 -6.39 9.47 2.43
N ILE A 261 -7.29 9.02 1.55
CA ILE A 261 -7.64 7.61 1.35
C ILE A 261 -7.81 7.40 -0.16
N PRO A 262 -6.83 6.81 -0.88
CA PRO A 262 -6.98 6.57 -2.30
C PRO A 262 -8.00 5.43 -2.54
N PRO A 263 -9.14 5.68 -3.20
CA PRO A 263 -10.12 4.64 -3.47
C PRO A 263 -9.67 3.77 -4.64
N THR A 264 -10.28 2.58 -4.76
CA THR A 264 -10.12 1.69 -5.91
C THR A 264 -10.95 2.19 -7.11
N ALA A 265 -12.03 2.93 -6.86
CA ALA A 265 -12.83 3.60 -7.88
C ALA A 265 -13.51 4.86 -7.33
N VAL A 266 -13.82 5.81 -8.21
CA VAL A 266 -14.57 7.03 -7.89
C VAL A 266 -15.86 7.06 -8.69
N LEU A 267 -17.00 7.20 -8.04
CA LEU A 267 -18.32 7.36 -8.66
C LEU A 267 -18.86 8.76 -8.37
N VAL A 268 -19.07 9.57 -9.40
CA VAL A 268 -19.43 10.98 -9.27
C VAL A 268 -20.73 11.24 -10.03
N ASN A 269 -21.72 11.83 -9.36
CA ASN A 269 -22.88 12.37 -10.05
C ASN A 269 -22.44 13.62 -10.83
N HIS A 270 -22.85 13.74 -12.09
CA HIS A 270 -22.58 14.91 -12.90
C HIS A 270 -23.16 16.21 -12.32
N ALA A 271 -24.38 16.13 -11.77
CA ALA A 271 -25.13 17.26 -11.25
C ALA A 271 -24.73 17.59 -9.81
N GLN A 272 -23.51 18.12 -9.63
CA GLN A 272 -23.04 18.68 -8.35
C GLN A 272 -23.21 20.19 -8.34
N SER A 273 -23.60 20.74 -7.19
CA SER A 273 -23.83 22.17 -6.99
C SER A 273 -22.54 23.00 -6.86
N ASP A 274 -21.43 22.38 -6.44
CA ASP A 274 -20.15 23.05 -6.25
C ASP A 274 -19.26 22.99 -7.51
N VAL A 275 -18.93 21.79 -7.96
CA VAL A 275 -18.10 21.55 -9.14
C VAL A 275 -18.76 20.45 -9.96
N ALA A 276 -19.21 20.78 -11.18
CA ALA A 276 -19.85 19.79 -12.06
C ALA A 276 -18.93 18.57 -12.26
N GLY A 277 -19.51 17.36 -12.34
CA GLY A 277 -18.71 16.12 -12.33
C GLY A 277 -17.66 16.02 -13.45
N VAL A 278 -17.91 16.67 -14.60
CA VAL A 278 -16.93 16.79 -15.70
C VAL A 278 -15.75 17.71 -15.35
N GLN A 279 -16.01 18.83 -14.67
CA GLN A 279 -14.95 19.73 -14.19
C GLN A 279 -14.17 19.08 -13.04
N PHE A 280 -14.85 18.30 -12.18
CA PHE A 280 -14.19 17.50 -11.15
C PHE A 280 -13.20 16.52 -11.76
N LEU A 281 -13.56 15.84 -12.85
CA LEU A 281 -12.65 14.98 -13.61
C LEU A 281 -11.44 15.75 -14.15
N ASP A 282 -11.63 16.95 -14.70
CA ASP A 282 -10.52 17.78 -15.19
C ASP A 282 -9.54 18.16 -14.06
N LEU A 283 -10.06 18.46 -12.88
CA LEU A 283 -9.25 18.71 -11.67
C LEU A 283 -8.46 17.46 -11.25
N LEU A 284 -9.06 16.26 -11.37
CA LEU A 284 -8.36 15.00 -11.09
C LEU A 284 -7.25 14.71 -12.11
N LYS A 285 -7.49 14.94 -13.40
CA LYS A 285 -6.49 14.77 -14.46
C LYS A 285 -5.31 15.72 -14.29
N ALA A 286 -5.57 16.98 -13.94
CA ALA A 286 -4.53 17.97 -13.66
C ALA A 286 -3.60 17.55 -12.51
N ALA A 287 -4.08 16.67 -11.62
CA ALA A 287 -3.34 16.25 -10.45
C ALA A 287 -2.25 15.18 -10.74
N ARG A 288 -2.18 14.57 -11.94
CA ARG A 288 -1.20 13.54 -12.41
C ARG A 288 -1.07 12.25 -11.57
N TRP A 289 -1.44 12.23 -10.29
CA TRP A 289 -1.45 11.04 -9.43
C TRP A 289 -2.78 10.25 -9.49
N VAL A 290 -3.79 10.78 -10.17
CA VAL A 290 -5.13 10.18 -10.31
C VAL A 290 -5.29 9.41 -11.63
N GLU A 291 -4.30 9.45 -12.53
CA GLU A 291 -4.35 8.77 -13.85
C GLU A 291 -4.59 7.25 -13.76
N ALA A 292 -4.29 6.63 -12.61
CA ALA A 292 -4.49 5.20 -12.38
C ALA A 292 -5.85 4.83 -11.74
N ILE A 293 -6.62 5.80 -11.24
CA ILE A 293 -7.90 5.53 -10.55
C ILE A 293 -9.05 5.65 -11.56
N PRO A 294 -9.85 4.60 -11.78
CA PRO A 294 -10.99 4.69 -12.67
C PRO A 294 -12.08 5.60 -12.07
N VAL A 295 -12.48 6.61 -12.86
CA VAL A 295 -13.53 7.57 -12.51
C VAL A 295 -14.78 7.28 -13.33
N PHE A 296 -15.93 7.21 -12.67
CA PHE A 296 -17.24 6.95 -13.28
C PHE A 296 -18.13 8.17 -13.07
N ILE A 297 -18.73 8.67 -14.14
CA ILE A 297 -19.66 9.80 -14.10
C ILE A 297 -21.05 9.29 -14.45
N TYR A 298 -22.06 9.56 -13.62
CA TYR A 298 -23.47 9.21 -13.89
C TYR A 298 -24.37 10.44 -13.81
N GLY A 299 -25.61 10.31 -14.30
CA GLY A 299 -26.57 11.43 -14.30
C GLY A 299 -26.31 12.49 -15.37
N SER A 300 -25.45 12.20 -16.36
CA SER A 300 -25.22 13.03 -17.54
C SER A 300 -25.73 12.33 -18.81
N GLU A 301 -26.19 13.10 -19.79
CA GLU A 301 -26.36 12.62 -21.18
C GLU A 301 -25.04 12.67 -21.97
N ALA A 302 -23.98 13.22 -21.38
CA ALA A 302 -22.67 13.29 -22.03
C ALA A 302 -22.06 11.90 -22.25
N HIS A 303 -21.33 11.76 -23.35
CA HIS A 303 -20.58 10.55 -23.70
C HIS A 303 -19.08 10.79 -23.62
N ALA A 304 -18.31 9.74 -23.31
CA ALA A 304 -16.86 9.79 -23.33
C ALA A 304 -16.36 10.23 -24.72
N THR A 305 -15.51 11.24 -24.76
CA THR A 305 -14.76 11.60 -25.97
C THR A 305 -13.54 10.70 -26.13
N ALA A 306 -13.04 10.54 -27.36
CA ALA A 306 -11.88 9.68 -27.62
C ALA A 306 -10.66 10.15 -26.81
N GLY A 307 -10.15 9.29 -25.91
CA GLY A 307 -9.02 9.58 -25.03
C GLY A 307 -9.38 9.90 -23.58
N ASP A 308 -10.66 9.87 -23.20
CA ASP A 308 -11.09 10.13 -21.83
C ASP A 308 -10.81 8.92 -20.90
N SER A 309 -10.16 9.15 -19.76
CA SER A 309 -9.90 8.10 -18.74
C SER A 309 -11.13 7.79 -17.89
N ALA A 310 -12.18 8.61 -17.99
CA ALA A 310 -13.43 8.43 -17.28
C ALA A 310 -14.45 7.59 -18.08
N VAL A 311 -15.29 6.87 -17.35
CA VAL A 311 -16.40 6.09 -17.87
C VAL A 311 -17.71 6.82 -17.60
N TYR A 312 -18.44 7.18 -18.64
CA TYR A 312 -19.78 7.77 -18.51
C TYR A 312 -20.82 6.65 -18.46
N LEU A 313 -21.55 6.61 -17.36
CA LEU A 313 -22.59 5.65 -17.05
C LEU A 313 -23.92 6.12 -17.66
N PRO A 314 -24.62 5.29 -18.46
CA PRO A 314 -25.91 5.65 -19.05
C PRO A 314 -26.93 6.21 -18.03
N PRO A 315 -27.73 7.23 -18.43
CA PRO A 315 -28.77 7.75 -17.57
C PRO A 315 -29.83 6.68 -17.27
N GLY A 316 -30.38 6.71 -16.05
CA GLY A 316 -31.46 5.80 -15.63
C GLY A 316 -31.01 4.41 -15.16
N MET A 317 -29.72 4.12 -15.07
CA MET A 317 -29.25 2.85 -14.46
C MET A 317 -29.63 2.73 -12.99
N SER A 318 -29.86 1.50 -12.54
CA SER A 318 -30.08 1.22 -11.13
C SER A 318 -28.76 1.27 -10.33
N PRO A 319 -28.80 1.50 -9.00
CA PRO A 319 -27.62 1.44 -8.14
C PRO A 319 -26.85 0.12 -8.23
N HIS A 320 -27.55 -1.01 -8.38
CA HIS A 320 -26.93 -2.32 -8.54
C HIS A 320 -26.21 -2.45 -9.88
N ASP A 321 -26.80 -1.97 -10.98
CA ASP A 321 -26.16 -1.98 -12.31
C ASP A 321 -24.93 -1.07 -12.36
N MET A 322 -24.99 0.09 -11.68
CA MET A 322 -23.83 0.96 -11.50
C MET A 322 -22.70 0.25 -10.75
N CYS A 323 -23.03 -0.46 -9.67
CA CYS A 323 -22.07 -1.25 -8.90
C CYS A 323 -21.41 -2.36 -9.74
N GLU A 324 -22.19 -3.07 -10.56
CA GLU A 324 -21.69 -4.09 -11.49
C GLU A 324 -20.77 -3.50 -12.56
N ALA A 325 -21.12 -2.35 -13.13
CA ALA A 325 -20.29 -1.64 -14.09
C ALA A 325 -18.94 -1.24 -13.50
N VAL A 326 -18.94 -0.70 -12.27
CA VAL A 326 -17.70 -0.34 -11.55
C VAL A 326 -16.86 -1.59 -11.24
N THR A 327 -17.49 -2.62 -10.70
CA THR A 327 -16.81 -3.86 -10.28
C THR A 327 -16.15 -4.60 -11.45
N SER A 328 -16.88 -4.73 -12.56
CA SER A 328 -16.36 -5.38 -13.76
C SER A 328 -15.16 -4.64 -14.38
N ARG A 329 -15.19 -3.31 -14.38
CA ARG A 329 -14.10 -2.49 -14.92
C ARG A 329 -12.83 -2.56 -14.07
N VAL A 330 -12.97 -2.57 -12.75
CA VAL A 330 -11.85 -2.74 -11.82
C VAL A 330 -11.24 -4.14 -11.97
N ARG A 331 -12.06 -5.19 -12.01
CA ARG A 331 -11.55 -6.57 -12.24
C ARG A 331 -10.80 -6.71 -13.58
N ARG A 332 -11.28 -6.07 -14.65
CA ARG A 332 -10.61 -6.06 -15.97
C ARG A 332 -9.27 -5.33 -15.96
N ALA A 333 -9.16 -4.25 -15.18
CA ALA A 333 -7.89 -3.54 -15.02
C ALA A 333 -6.86 -4.40 -14.26
N GLU A 334 -7.32 -5.24 -13.33
CA GLU A 334 -6.46 -6.17 -12.59
C GLU A 334 -6.07 -7.41 -13.39
N SER A 335 -6.96 -7.93 -14.24
CA SER A 335 -6.67 -9.05 -15.14
C SER A 335 -5.91 -8.65 -16.41
N GLY A 336 -5.77 -7.34 -16.66
CA GLY A 336 -5.15 -6.74 -17.84
C GLY A 336 -3.67 -6.38 -17.69
N SER A 337 -2.92 -7.11 -16.87
CA SER A 337 -1.45 -7.16 -17.04
C SER A 337 -1.19 -7.86 -18.39
N PRO A 338 -0.30 -7.37 -19.26
CA PRO A 338 -0.29 -7.78 -20.66
C PRO A 338 0.00 -9.28 -20.77
N SER A 339 -0.99 -10.04 -21.23
CA SER A 339 -0.76 -11.35 -21.81
C SER A 339 0.11 -11.15 -23.04
N SER A 340 1.38 -11.48 -22.90
CA SER A 340 2.17 -11.94 -24.04
C SER A 340 1.49 -13.19 -24.58
N ASP A 341 0.94 -13.09 -25.78
CA ASP A 341 0.73 -14.16 -26.75
C ASP A 341 -0.10 -13.58 -27.91
N ALA A 342 0.07 -13.93 -29.17
CA ALA A 342 1.10 -14.61 -29.94
C ALA A 342 0.59 -14.53 -31.39
N GLY A 343 1.50 -14.71 -32.35
CA GLY A 343 1.17 -14.97 -33.75
C GLY A 343 1.45 -13.76 -34.64
N GLY A 344 2.39 -13.81 -35.58
CA GLY A 344 2.79 -14.96 -36.37
C GLY A 344 2.51 -14.62 -37.83
N ASN A 345 3.59 -14.45 -38.59
CA ASN A 345 3.74 -14.46 -40.05
C ASN A 345 2.50 -14.27 -40.92
N ILE A 346 2.54 -13.28 -41.82
CA ILE A 346 2.14 -13.49 -43.23
C ILE A 346 3.10 -12.71 -44.16
N VAL A 347 3.89 -13.51 -44.89
CA VAL A 347 4.51 -13.36 -46.24
C VAL A 347 5.46 -12.21 -46.52
#